data_AF-A0AAJ6CIV7-F1
#
_entry.id   AF-A0AAJ6CIV7-F1
#
_cell.length_a   1.000
_cell.length_b   1.000
_cell.length_c   1.000
_cell.angle_alpha   90.00
_cell.angle_beta   90.00
_cell.angle_gamma   90.00
#
_symmetry.space_group_name_H-M   'P 1'
#
loop_
_entity.id
_entity.type
_entity.pdbx_description
1 polymer ?
#
loop_
_entity_poly.entity_id
_entity_poly.type
_entity_poly.pdbx_seq_one_letter_code
_entity_poly.pdbx_strand_id
1 'polypeptide(L)' 'MKLVELKNGETFNGHLQDCDNFMNVTLKDVYQTSASGEQFWKLEECYIKGSTMR' A
#
# COMPACT_ATOMS: atom_id res chain seq x y z
N MET A 1 9.16 7.43 -2.53
CA MET A 1 8.33 6.84 -1.46
C MET A 1 6.93 7.42 -1.55
N LYS A 2 5.89 6.60 -1.47
CA LYS A 2 4.47 6.94 -1.61
C LYS A 2 3.68 6.23 -0.50
N LEU A 3 2.72 6.95 0.09
CA LEU A 3 1.77 6.43 1.05
C LEU A 3 0.45 6.11 0.31
N VAL A 4 -0.07 4.91 0.52
CA VAL A 4 -1.36 4.44 0.02
C VAL A 4 -2.23 4.09 1.22
N GLU A 5 -3.40 4.71 1.32
CA GLU A 5 -4.42 4.38 2.32
C GLU A 5 -5.51 3.54 1.65
N LEU A 6 -5.87 2.43 2.29
CA LEU A 6 -6.97 1.58 1.86
C LEU A 6 -8.27 2.01 2.54
N LYS A 7 -9.41 1.68 1.92
CA LYS A 7 -10.75 1.94 2.46
C LYS A 7 -11.01 1.28 3.81
N ASN A 8 -10.27 0.23 4.16
CA ASN A 8 -10.35 -0.44 5.46
C ASN A 8 -9.51 0.26 6.56
N GLY A 9 -8.79 1.33 6.24
CA GLY A 9 -7.93 2.09 7.15
C GLY A 9 -6.48 1.61 7.22
N GLU A 10 -6.12 0.50 6.58
CA GLU A 10 -4.72 0.08 6.47
C GLU A 10 -3.93 1.06 5.60
N THR A 11 -2.65 1.23 5.92
CA THR A 11 -1.75 2.08 5.13
C THR A 11 -0.51 1.32 4.68
N PHE A 12 -0.07 1.60 3.46
CA PHE A 12 1.11 1.02 2.84
C PHE A 12 2.03 2.15 2.41
N ASN A 13 3.26 2.15 2.91
CA ASN A 13 4.26 3.16 2.60
C ASN A 13 5.46 2.51 1.93
N GLY A 14 5.72 2.83 0.66
CA GLY A 14 6.77 2.16 -0.11
C GLY A 14 7.17 2.91 -1.38
N HIS A 15 8.02 2.30 -2.20
CA HIS A 15 8.46 2.85 -3.47
C HIS A 15 7.55 2.35 -4.60
N LEU A 16 6.84 3.28 -5.26
CA LEU A 16 6.03 2.95 -6.43
C LEU A 16 6.92 2.41 -7.55
N GLN A 17 6.65 1.17 -7.98
CA GLN A 17 7.31 0.54 -9.11
C GLN A 17 6.46 0.66 -10.38
N ASP A 18 5.16 0.39 -10.27
CA ASP A 18 4.25 0.39 -11.41
C ASP A 18 2.84 0.83 -11.00
N CYS A 19 2.11 1.38 -11.96
CA CYS A 19 0.72 1.82 -11.81
C CYS A 19 -0.01 1.69 -13.16
N ASP A 20 -1.18 1.06 -13.16
CA ASP A 20 -2.02 0.93 -14.37
C ASP A 20 -3.18 1.94 -14.43
N ASN A 21 -3.96 1.89 -15.52
CA ASN A 21 -5.11 2.78 -15.75
C ASN A 21 -6.29 2.54 -14.78
N PHE A 22 -6.29 1.43 -14.04
CA PHE A 22 -7.28 1.12 -13.00
C PHE A 22 -6.80 1.53 -11.60
N MET A 23 -5.65 2.21 -11.53
CA MET A 23 -4.95 2.58 -10.30
C MET A 23 -4.50 1.38 -9.46
N ASN A 24 -4.34 0.19 -10.07
CA ASN A 24 -3.63 -0.88 -9.41
C ASN A 24 -2.16 -0.49 -9.30
N VAL A 25 -1.55 -0.70 -8.14
CA VAL A 25 -0.16 -0.28 -7.87
C VAL A 25 0.67 -1.43 -7.35
N THR A 26 1.93 -1.45 -7.77
CA THR A 26 2.96 -2.32 -7.19
C THR A 26 3.96 -1.45 -6.42
N LEU A 27 4.16 -1.75 -5.15
CA LEU A 27 5.09 -1.05 -4.27
C LEU A 27 6.23 -1.99 -3.86
N LYS A 28 7.46 -1.48 -3.75
CA LYS A 28 8.63 -2.16 -3.16
C LYS A 28 9.10 -1.50 -1.87
N ASP A 29 9.82 -2.25 -1.05
CA ASP A 29 10.35 -1.82 0.25
C ASP A 29 9.25 -1.18 1.11
N VAL A 30 8.20 -1.97 1.37
CA VAL A 30 6.93 -1.48 1.89
C VAL A 30 6.85 -1.67 3.39
N TYR A 31 6.39 -0.63 4.07
CA TYR A 31 5.92 -0.67 5.44
C TYR A 31 4.40 -0.63 5.47
N GLN A 32 3.77 -1.73 5.90
CA GLN A 32 2.34 -1.80 6.15
C GLN A 32 2.05 -1.43 7.60
N THR A 33 1.01 -0.65 7.82
CA THR A 33 0.46 -0.34 9.14
C THR A 33 -0.99 -0.80 9.20
N SER A 34 -1.36 -1.51 10.27
CA SER A 34 -2.75 -1.94 10.49
C SER A 34 -3.69 -0.74 10.60
N ALA A 35 -4.98 -0.96 10.37
CA ALA A 35 -5.99 0.08 10.54
C ALA A 35 -6.05 0.66 11.97
N SER A 36 -5.63 -0.12 12.99
CA SER A 36 -5.52 0.35 14.37
C SER A 36 -4.26 1.17 14.66
N GLY A 37 -3.25 1.12 13.78
CA GLY A 37 -1.94 1.74 14.02
C GLY A 37 -1.04 0.99 15.01
N GLU A 38 -1.45 -0.19 15.47
CA GLU A 38 -0.73 -0.95 16.52
C GLU A 38 0.24 -1.99 15.95
N GLN A 39 0.03 -2.43 14.71
CA GLN A 39 0.82 -3.50 14.09
C GLN A 39 1.48 -2.99 12.81
N PHE A 40 2.74 -3.39 12.62
CA PHE A 40 3.59 -2.97 11.51
C PHE A 40 4.26 -4.18 10.88
N TRP A 41 4.30 -4.19 9.54
CA TRP A 41 4.99 -5.22 8.77
C TRP A 41 5.92 -4.59 7.75
N LYS A 42 7.06 -5.22 7.54
CA LYS A 42 7.96 -4.90 6.44
C LYS A 42 7.80 -5.96 5.34
N LEU A 43 7.52 -5.53 4.13
CA LEU A 43 7.32 -6.38 2.96
C LEU A 43 8.34 -5.97 1.89
N GLU A 44 8.88 -6.95 1.16
CA GLU A 44 9.77 -6.66 0.03
C GLU A 44 9.00 -6.02 -1.12
N GLU A 45 7.79 -6.52 -1.40
CA GLU A 45 6.90 -6.04 -2.44
C GLU A 45 5.43 -6.26 -2.04
N CYS A 46 4.52 -5.40 -2.50
CA CYS A 46 3.09 -5.65 -2.46
C CYS A 46 2.37 -5.15 -3.71
N TYR A 47 1.26 -5.82 -4.04
CA TYR A 47 0.32 -5.40 -5.07
C TYR A 47 -0.98 -4.95 -4.41
N ILE A 48 -1.45 -3.76 -4.77
CA ILE A 48 -2.67 -3.16 -4.22
C ILE A 48 -3.63 -2.89 -5.38
N LYS A 49 -4.87 -3.38 -5.24
CA LYS A 49 -5.93 -3.16 -6.23
C LYS A 49 -6.47 -1.73 -6.11
N GLY A 50 -6.51 -0.97 -7.20
CA GLY A 50 -6.93 0.43 -7.18
C GLY A 50 -8.34 0.64 -6.61
N SER A 51 -9.24 -0.32 -6.80
CA SER A 51 -10.61 -0.26 -6.26
C SER A 51 -10.69 -0.26 -4.73
N THR A 52 -9.63 -0.68 -4.02
CA THR A 52 -9.58 -0.72 -2.55
C THR A 52 -8.94 0.52 -1.93
N MET A 53 -8.38 1.42 -2.72
CA MET A 53 -7.71 2.65 -2.26
C MET A 53 -8.72 3.77 -1.95
N ARG A 54 -8.39 4.64 -0.99
CA ARG A 54 -9.16 5.82 -0.56
C ARG A 54 -8.65 7.11 -1.19
#